data_AF-A0A1H3F1Z1-F1
#
_entry.id   AF-A0A1H3F1Z1-F1
#
_cell.length_a   1.000
_cell.length_b   1.000
_cell.length_c   1.000
_cell.angle_alpha   90.00
_cell.angle_beta   90.00
_cell.angle_gamma   90.00
#
_symmetry.space_group_name_H-M   'P 1'
#
loop_
_entity.id
_entity.type
_entity.pdbx_description
1 polymer ?
#
loop_
_entity_poly.entity_id
_entity_poly.type
_entity_poly.pdbx_seq_one_letter_code
_entity_poly.pdbx_strand_id
1 'polypeptide(L)'
;MSEEAIRLELDDSGVSVDLPQPSGPQDQVQGVPYRPVEFRDDDLPAALERSAQWLREAQNWLGEPIDVIAVHLDYDDREGSPYYDLKLLCNEEDLAGAPIAMRKLESGAVG
;
A
#
# COMPACT_ATOMS: atom_id res chain seq x y z
N MET A 1 -32.66 14.18 -13.73
CA MET A 1 -32.42 13.21 -12.64
C MET A 1 -31.62 13.95 -11.60
N SER A 2 -32.13 14.10 -10.38
CA SER A 2 -31.39 14.73 -9.29
C SER A 2 -30.36 13.74 -8.77
N GLU A 3 -29.08 14.09 -8.85
CA GLU A 3 -28.01 13.37 -8.17
C GLU A 3 -28.29 13.44 -6.66
N GLU A 4 -28.69 12.33 -6.07
CA GLU A 4 -28.85 12.21 -4.63
C GLU A 4 -27.45 12.01 -4.05
N ALA A 5 -26.85 13.10 -3.57
CA ALA A 5 -25.51 13.06 -2.99
C ALA A 5 -25.57 12.26 -1.68
N ILE A 6 -25.01 11.04 -1.69
CA ILE A 6 -24.82 10.24 -0.48
C ILE A 6 -23.86 11.02 0.42
N ARG A 7 -24.39 11.60 1.50
CA ARG A 7 -23.59 12.28 2.50
C ARG A 7 -23.04 11.25 3.47
N LEU A 8 -21.75 10.95 3.39
CA LEU A 8 -21.09 10.13 4.39
C LEU A 8 -21.00 10.91 5.71
N GLU A 9 -21.48 10.30 6.79
CA GLU A 9 -21.22 10.73 8.16
C GLU A 9 -20.02 9.95 8.70
N LEU A 10 -18.96 10.67 9.08
CA LEU A 10 -17.71 10.09 9.58
C LEU A 10 -17.46 10.57 11.02
N ASP A 11 -16.83 9.72 11.82
CA ASP A 11 -16.35 10.06 13.16
C ASP A 11 -15.01 10.82 13.13
N ASP A 12 -14.46 11.15 14.31
CA ASP A 12 -13.19 11.88 14.45
C ASP A 12 -11.97 11.10 13.91
N SER A 13 -12.11 9.78 13.69
CA SER A 13 -11.09 8.94 13.06
C SER A 13 -11.26 8.81 11.53
N GLY A 14 -12.32 9.43 10.98
CA GLY A 14 -12.62 9.41 9.55
C GLY A 14 -13.28 8.13 9.06
N VAL A 15 -13.81 7.29 9.96
CA VAL A 15 -14.59 6.10 9.58
C VAL A 15 -16.09 6.34 9.72
N SER A 16 -16.90 5.57 9.00
CA SER A 16 -18.36 5.64 9.09
C SER A 16 -18.82 5.52 10.55
N VAL A 17 -19.75 6.37 10.98
CA VAL A 17 -20.35 6.30 12.33
C VAL A 17 -21.08 4.97 12.58
N ASP A 18 -21.49 4.29 11.51
CA ASP A 18 -22.14 2.98 11.55
C ASP A 18 -21.13 1.81 11.52
N LEU A 19 -19.83 2.08 11.39
CA LEU A 19 -18.80 1.03 11.39
C LEU A 19 -18.69 0.41 12.80
N PRO A 20 -18.75 -0.93 12.93
CA PRO A 20 -18.53 -1.59 14.22
C PRO A 20 -17.16 -1.24 14.80
N GLN A 21 -17.15 -0.69 16.00
CA GLN A 21 -15.92 -0.40 16.73
C GLN A 21 -15.42 -1.64 17.47
N PRO A 22 -14.09 -1.87 17.55
CA PRO A 22 -13.53 -2.92 18.39
C PRO A 22 -13.94 -2.77 19.86
N SER A 23 -14.22 -3.88 20.55
CA SER A 23 -14.78 -3.86 21.91
C SER A 23 -13.74 -3.84 23.04
N GLY A 24 -12.48 -4.13 22.74
CA GLY A 24 -11.41 -4.18 23.74
C GLY A 24 -10.90 -2.77 24.10
N PRO A 25 -10.48 -2.54 25.36
CA PRO A 25 -10.03 -1.23 25.82
C PRO A 25 -8.70 -0.76 25.22
N GLN A 26 -7.99 -1.62 24.49
CA GLN A 26 -6.74 -1.30 23.79
C GLN A 26 -6.90 -1.42 22.27
N ASP A 27 -8.07 -1.82 21.79
CA ASP A 27 -8.30 -2.03 20.37
C ASP A 27 -8.69 -0.68 19.75
N GLN A 28 -8.09 -0.34 18.61
CA GLN A 28 -8.34 0.90 17.92
C GLN A 28 -8.29 0.70 16.41
N VAL A 29 -9.15 1.42 15.68
CA VAL A 29 -8.98 1.59 14.24
C VAL A 29 -7.82 2.55 14.02
N GLN A 30 -6.74 2.09 13.38
CA GLN A 30 -5.56 2.90 13.09
C GLN A 30 -5.52 3.31 11.61
N GLY A 31 -5.12 4.55 11.36
CA GLY A 31 -4.67 4.97 10.04
C GLY A 31 -3.18 4.70 9.90
N VAL A 32 -2.81 3.77 9.01
CA VAL A 32 -1.41 3.58 8.60
C VAL A 32 -1.23 4.26 7.25
N PRO A 33 -0.32 5.25 7.11
CA PRO A 33 -0.07 5.89 5.83
C PRO A 33 0.51 4.87 4.85
N TYR A 34 0.00 4.88 3.61
CA TYR A 34 0.46 3.98 2.56
C TYR A 34 0.67 4.71 1.22
N ARG A 35 1.59 4.20 0.41
CA ARG A 35 1.79 4.61 -0.98
C ARG A 35 1.58 3.43 -1.93
N PRO A 36 0.80 3.62 -3.01
CA PRO A 36 0.66 2.60 -4.03
C PRO A 36 1.93 2.49 -4.89
N VAL A 37 2.38 1.27 -5.14
CA VAL A 37 3.40 0.91 -6.14
C VAL A 37 2.70 0.17 -7.28
N GLU A 38 2.75 0.74 -8.48
CA GLU A 38 1.92 0.35 -9.63
C GLU A 38 2.66 -0.55 -10.63
N PHE A 39 1.98 -1.62 -11.06
CA PHE A 39 2.43 -2.55 -12.09
C PHE A 39 1.27 -2.76 -13.08
N ARG A 40 1.41 -2.16 -14.27
CA ARG A 40 0.48 -2.36 -15.38
C ARG A 40 1.03 -3.37 -16.37
N ASP A 41 0.16 -4.25 -16.83
CA ASP A 41 0.48 -5.26 -17.84
C ASP A 41 -0.80 -5.74 -18.55
N ASP A 42 -0.66 -6.25 -19.77
CA ASP A 42 -1.80 -6.81 -20.51
C ASP A 42 -2.20 -8.20 -19.96
N ASP A 43 -1.34 -8.79 -19.12
CA ASP A 43 -1.51 -10.10 -18.49
C ASP A 43 -1.30 -10.03 -16.97
N LEU A 44 -2.30 -10.49 -16.20
CA LEU A 44 -2.27 -10.45 -14.74
C LEU A 44 -1.08 -11.25 -14.13
N PRO A 45 -0.81 -12.50 -14.55
CA PRO A 45 0.39 -13.23 -14.14
C PRO A 45 1.69 -12.45 -14.36
N ALA A 46 1.87 -11.79 -15.50
CA ALA A 46 3.06 -10.97 -15.77
C ALA A 46 3.17 -9.79 -14.79
N ALA A 47 2.06 -9.08 -14.51
CA ALA A 47 2.03 -8.01 -13.51
C ALA A 47 2.40 -8.53 -12.11
N LEU A 48 1.87 -9.69 -11.73
CA LEU A 48 2.15 -10.36 -10.44
C LEU A 48 3.62 -10.75 -10.32
N GLU A 49 4.20 -11.37 -11.36
CA GLU A 49 5.61 -11.78 -11.37
C GLU A 49 6.53 -10.58 -11.20
N ARG A 50 6.27 -9.48 -11.92
CA ARG A 50 7.03 -8.23 -11.77
C ARG A 50 6.88 -7.61 -10.39
N SER A 51 5.68 -7.62 -9.82
CA SER A 51 5.46 -7.11 -8.46
C SER A 51 6.21 -7.94 -7.42
N ALA A 52 6.25 -9.26 -7.58
CA ALA A 52 6.96 -10.17 -6.70
C ALA A 52 8.48 -10.02 -6.83
N GLN A 53 8.97 -9.79 -8.06
CA GLN A 53 10.37 -9.49 -8.29
C GLN A 53 10.76 -8.17 -7.60
N TRP A 54 9.96 -7.11 -7.78
CA TRP A 54 10.22 -5.82 -7.15
C TRP A 54 10.23 -5.92 -5.62
N LEU A 55 9.29 -6.64 -5.01
CA LEU A 55 9.27 -6.84 -3.55
C LEU A 55 10.56 -7.48 -3.05
N ARG A 56 11.11 -8.46 -3.77
CA ARG A 56 12.40 -9.09 -3.41
C ARG A 56 13.56 -8.13 -3.53
N GLU A 57 13.61 -7.36 -4.61
CA GLU A 57 14.65 -6.36 -4.83
C GLU A 57 14.62 -5.27 -3.76
N ALA A 58 13.42 -4.80 -3.42
CA ALA A 58 13.21 -3.77 -2.42
C ALA A 58 13.50 -4.29 -1.00
N GLN A 59 13.08 -5.52 -0.67
CA GLN A 59 13.48 -6.20 0.57
C GLN A 59 15.00 -6.32 0.68
N ASN A 60 15.68 -6.72 -0.39
CA ASN A 60 17.14 -6.83 -0.40
C ASN A 60 17.82 -5.47 -0.21
N TRP A 61 17.24 -4.41 -0.79
CA TRP A 61 17.75 -3.05 -0.67
C TRP A 61 17.57 -2.51 0.76
N LEU A 62 16.37 -2.60 1.34
CA LEU A 62 16.07 -2.22 2.72
C LEU A 62 16.83 -3.10 3.74
N GLY A 63 17.04 -4.36 3.37
CA GLY A 63 17.57 -5.38 4.24
C GLY A 63 16.57 -5.85 5.31
N GLU A 64 15.29 -5.67 5.03
CA GLU A 64 14.12 -6.23 5.72
C GLU A 64 12.90 -6.24 4.76
N PRO A 65 11.86 -7.07 5.01
CA PRO A 65 10.67 -7.11 4.17
C PRO A 65 9.90 -5.78 4.18
N ILE A 66 9.24 -5.44 3.07
CA ILE A 66 8.30 -4.31 3.00
C ILE A 66 6.95 -4.71 3.60
N ASP A 67 6.38 -3.82 4.39
CA ASP A 67 5.01 -3.89 4.88
C ASP A 67 4.03 -3.57 3.74
N VAL A 68 3.43 -4.61 3.17
CA VAL A 68 2.31 -4.50 2.23
C VAL A 68 1.00 -4.58 3.01
N ILE A 69 0.25 -3.48 3.01
CA ILE A 69 -1.03 -3.34 3.72
C ILE A 69 -2.18 -3.94 2.89
N ALA A 70 -2.16 -3.74 1.57
CA ALA A 70 -3.16 -4.28 0.67
C ALA A 70 -2.61 -4.49 -0.75
N VAL A 71 -3.29 -5.38 -1.49
CA VAL A 71 -3.08 -5.57 -2.93
C VAL A 71 -4.38 -5.20 -3.63
N HIS A 72 -4.32 -4.19 -4.48
CA HIS A 72 -5.43 -3.78 -5.33
C HIS A 72 -5.21 -4.33 -6.73
N LEU A 73 -6.18 -5.09 -7.23
CA LEU A 73 -6.18 -5.66 -8.57
C LEU A 73 -7.37 -5.06 -9.32
N ASP A 74 -7.08 -4.37 -10.41
CA ASP A 74 -8.10 -3.79 -11.29
C ASP A 74 -7.88 -4.26 -12.72
N TYR A 75 -8.98 -4.36 -13.47
CA TYR A 75 -8.98 -4.71 -14.87
C TYR A 75 -9.71 -3.62 -15.63
N ASP A 76 -9.00 -2.95 -16.51
CA ASP A 76 -9.53 -1.90 -17.35
C ASP A 76 -9.79 -2.49 -18.75
N ASP A 77 -11.06 -2.47 -19.17
CA ASP A 77 -11.51 -3.01 -20.45
C ASP A 77 -11.90 -1.91 -21.47
N ARG A 78 -11.52 -0.65 -21.22
CA ARG A 78 -11.82 0.47 -22.12
C ARG A 78 -11.24 0.20 -23.51
N GLU A 79 -12.01 0.57 -24.54
CA GLU A 79 -11.66 0.31 -25.95
C GLU A 79 -10.26 0.83 -26.30
N GLY A 80 -9.40 -0.08 -26.77
CA GLY A 80 -8.11 0.24 -27.40
C GLY A 80 -6.87 -0.22 -26.64
N SER A 81 -6.96 -0.49 -25.33
CA SER A 81 -5.81 -0.99 -24.55
C SER A 81 -6.29 -1.61 -23.23
N PRO A 82 -6.86 -2.83 -23.23
CA PRO A 82 -7.21 -3.48 -21.98
C PRO A 82 -5.95 -3.82 -21.18
N TYR A 83 -5.93 -3.54 -19.88
CA TYR A 83 -4.79 -3.86 -19.02
C TYR A 83 -5.23 -4.23 -17.60
N TYR A 84 -4.38 -4.98 -16.94
CA TYR A 84 -4.44 -5.21 -15.50
C TYR A 84 -3.61 -4.15 -14.78
N ASP A 85 -4.19 -3.55 -13.75
CA ASP A 85 -3.53 -2.57 -12.88
C ASP A 85 -3.39 -3.17 -11.48
N LEU A 86 -2.18 -3.64 -11.18
CA LEU A 86 -1.82 -4.13 -9.86
C LEU A 86 -1.16 -3.01 -9.06
N LYS A 87 -1.72 -2.70 -7.89
CA LYS A 87 -1.13 -1.77 -6.92
C LYS A 87 -0.85 -2.48 -5.61
N LEU A 88 0.41 -2.43 -5.17
CA LEU A 88 0.80 -2.78 -3.81
C LEU A 88 0.69 -1.53 -2.94
N LEU A 89 -0.17 -1.55 -1.93
CA LEU A 89 -0.30 -0.46 -0.96
C LEU A 89 0.72 -0.71 0.16
N CYS A 90 1.89 -0.12 0.03
CA CYS A 90 2.99 -0.31 0.98
C CYS A 90 2.99 0.78 2.04
N ASN A 91 3.42 0.45 3.26
CA ASN A 91 3.68 1.42 4.32
C ASN A 91 4.61 2.53 3.80
N GLU A 92 4.26 3.80 4.04
CA GLU A 92 5.08 4.92 3.58
C GLU A 92 6.47 4.96 4.21
N GLU A 93 6.61 4.49 5.45
CA GLU A 93 7.87 4.50 6.19
C GLU A 93 8.95 3.64 5.51
N ASP A 94 8.58 2.43 5.08
CA ASP A 94 9.48 1.53 4.35
C ASP A 94 9.93 2.13 3.03
N LEU A 95 8.98 2.74 2.31
CA LEU A 95 9.27 3.40 1.03
C LEU A 95 10.13 4.65 1.18
N ALA A 96 10.14 5.28 2.36
CA ALA A 96 11.05 6.37 2.67
C ALA A 96 12.51 5.89 2.89
N GLY A 97 12.74 4.58 2.99
CA GLY A 97 14.09 3.99 3.05
C GLY A 97 14.80 4.22 4.39
N ALA A 98 14.04 4.46 5.47
CA ALA A 98 14.58 4.62 6.82
C ALA A 98 15.60 3.54 7.26
N PRO A 99 15.49 2.26 6.83
CA PRO A 99 16.42 1.20 7.24
C PRO A 99 17.86 1.35 6.73
N ILE A 100 18.06 1.96 5.54
CA ILE A 100 19.42 2.16 4.98
C ILE A 100 20.12 3.38 5.61
N ALA A 101 19.33 4.41 5.95
CA ALA A 101 19.87 5.60 6.60
C ALA A 101 20.50 5.25 7.96
N MET A 102 19.86 4.37 8.73
CA MET A 102 20.38 3.88 10.01
C MET A 102 21.63 3.02 9.86
N ARG A 103 21.65 2.04 8.94
CA ARG A 103 22.81 1.12 8.78
C ARG A 103 24.06 1.79 8.19
N LYS A 104 23.92 2.83 7.35
CA LYS A 104 25.06 3.64 6.88
C LYS A 104 25.69 4.51 7.97
N LEU A 105 24.88 4.99 8.92
CA LEU A 105 25.40 5.71 10.10
C LEU A 105 26.19 4.80 11.03
N GLU A 106 25.72 3.56 11.24
CA GLU A 106 26.43 2.57 12.07
C GLU A 106 27.72 2.05 11.41
N SER A 107 27.70 1.86 10.09
CA SER A 107 28.88 1.37 9.33
C SER A 107 29.95 2.44 9.08
N GLY A 108 29.64 3.72 9.29
CA GLY A 108 30.59 4.83 9.23
C GLY A 108 31.23 5.19 10.57
N ALA A 109 30.84 4.54 11.66
CA ALA A 109 31.38 4.77 13.01
C ALA A 109 32.50 3.78 13.41
N VAL A 110 32.90 2.87 12.52
CA VAL A 110 34.01 1.95 12.76
C VAL A 110 34.91 1.86 11.51
N GLY A 111 36.01 2.60 11.52
CA GLY A 111 37.21 2.34 10.70
C GLY A 111 37.47 3.29 9.54
#